data_AF-A0A256ZPS2-F1
#
_entry.id   AF-A0A256ZPS2-F1
#
_cell.length_a   1.000
_cell.length_b   1.000
_cell.length_c   1.000
_cell.angle_alpha   90.00
_cell.angle_beta   90.00
_cell.angle_gamma   90.00
#
_symmetry.space_group_name_H-M   'P 1'
#
loop_
_entity.id
_entity.type
_entity.pdbx_description
1 polymer ?
#
loop_
_entity_poly.entity_id
_entity_poly.type
_entity_poly.pdbx_seq_one_letter_code
_entity_poly.pdbx_strand_id
1 'polypeptide(L)'
;MENLIKLIKKLPPENKKLFRRIFRVKEVTGKLVIPKSLQNYVKTSFGGLQQVEKQKIVKIINIVTGESSIFNEIRGLRKIEAKSEVGLPKDEIVERKEECFFCNPLDKTPEDIFGRVK
;
A
#
# COMPACT_ATOMS: atom_id res chain seq x y z
N MET A 1 7.94 -17.98 -6.92
CA MET A 1 6.51 -17.62 -6.75
C MET A 1 5.95 -17.24 -8.11
N GLU A 2 4.93 -17.95 -8.62
CA GLU A 2 4.32 -17.59 -9.91
C GLU A 2 3.41 -16.36 -9.77
N ASN A 3 3.53 -15.43 -10.72
CA ASN A 3 2.74 -14.21 -10.75
C ASN A 3 1.29 -14.52 -11.20
N LEU A 4 0.28 -14.12 -10.42
CA LEU A 4 -1.15 -14.36 -10.70
C LEU A 4 -1.57 -13.97 -12.13
N ILE A 5 -1.05 -12.86 -12.66
CA ILE A 5 -1.35 -12.41 -14.03
C ILE A 5 -0.82 -13.43 -15.06
N LYS A 6 0.37 -14.02 -14.81
CA LYS A 6 0.92 -15.07 -15.68
C LYS A 6 0.04 -16.32 -15.62
N LEU A 7 -0.43 -16.71 -14.44
CA LEU A 7 -1.35 -17.86 -14.29
C LEU A 7 -2.65 -17.67 -15.07
N ILE A 8 -3.29 -16.51 -14.93
CA ILE A 8 -4.52 -16.19 -15.67
C ILE A 8 -4.27 -16.17 -17.19
N LYS A 9 -3.09 -15.74 -17.64
CA LYS A 9 -2.72 -15.74 -19.06
C LYS A 9 -2.59 -17.16 -19.62
N LYS A 10 -2.11 -18.11 -18.83
CA LYS A 10 -1.91 -19.53 -19.18
C LYS A 10 -3.21 -20.35 -19.18
N LEU A 11 -4.32 -19.83 -18.66
CA LEU A 11 -5.60 -20.55 -18.64
C LEU A 11 -6.06 -20.91 -20.07
N PRO A 12 -6.64 -22.11 -20.26
CA PRO A 12 -7.34 -22.45 -21.50
C PRO A 12 -8.40 -21.40 -21.85
N PRO A 13 -8.71 -21.18 -23.15
CA PRO A 13 -9.64 -20.14 -23.58
C PRO A 13 -11.00 -20.16 -22.86
N GLU A 14 -11.60 -21.35 -22.70
CA GLU A 14 -12.88 -21.52 -22.01
C GLU A 14 -12.80 -21.13 -20.53
N ASN A 15 -11.77 -21.60 -19.82
CA ASN A 15 -11.57 -21.26 -18.41
C ASN A 15 -11.29 -19.77 -18.24
N LYS A 16 -10.57 -19.15 -19.17
CA LYS A 16 -10.31 -17.70 -19.16
C LYS A 16 -11.59 -16.90 -19.39
N LYS A 17 -12.49 -17.38 -20.24
CA LYS A 17 -13.82 -16.79 -20.47
C LYS A 17 -14.69 -16.89 -19.22
N LEU A 18 -14.76 -18.07 -18.60
CA LEU A 18 -15.48 -18.27 -17.32
C LEU A 18 -14.92 -17.39 -16.21
N PHE A 19 -13.60 -17.39 -16.03
CA PHE A 19 -12.93 -16.57 -15.02
C PHE A 19 -13.29 -15.08 -15.17
N ARG A 20 -13.27 -14.55 -16.39
CA ARG A 20 -13.58 -13.13 -16.67
C ARG A 20 -15.05 -12.74 -16.44
N ARG A 21 -15.97 -13.71 -16.36
CA ARG A 21 -17.37 -13.46 -15.98
C ARG A 21 -17.54 -13.24 -14.47
N ILE A 22 -16.58 -13.69 -13.66
CA ILE A 22 -16.66 -13.64 -12.19
C ILE A 22 -15.63 -12.64 -11.64
N PHE A 23 -14.42 -12.63 -12.21
CA PHE A 23 -13.31 -11.83 -11.70
C PHE A 23 -12.77 -10.86 -12.75
N ARG A 24 -12.54 -9.63 -12.29
CA ARG A 24 -11.73 -8.63 -12.98
C ARG A 24 -10.45 -8.40 -12.20
N VAL A 25 -9.32 -8.74 -12.81
CA VAL A 25 -7.99 -8.53 -12.24
C VAL A 25 -7.30 -7.38 -12.97
N LYS A 26 -6.77 -6.41 -12.21
CA LYS A 26 -6.03 -5.26 -12.73
C LYS A 26 -4.66 -5.20 -12.06
N GLU A 27 -3.63 -4.98 -12.86
CA GLU A 27 -2.33 -4.53 -12.38
C GLU A 27 -2.27 -3.01 -12.51
N VAL A 28 -1.96 -2.32 -11.41
CA VAL A 28 -1.91 -0.86 -11.33
C VAL A 28 -0.59 -0.47 -10.67
N THR A 29 0.00 0.62 -11.13
CA THR A 29 1.18 1.21 -10.48
C THR A 29 0.75 2.41 -9.66
N GLY A 30 0.75 2.28 -8.33
CA GLY A 30 0.58 3.40 -7.40
C GLY A 30 1.84 4.26 -7.41
N LYS A 31 1.66 5.58 -7.36
CA LYS A 31 2.77 6.54 -7.33
C LYS A 31 2.62 7.51 -6.18
N LEU A 32 3.75 7.88 -5.58
CA LEU A 32 3.85 8.85 -4.49
C LEU A 32 5.14 9.66 -4.68
N VAL A 33 5.18 10.86 -4.13
CA VAL A 33 6.40 11.67 -4.03
C VAL A 33 6.81 11.73 -2.57
N ILE A 34 8.08 11.40 -2.29
CA ILE A 34 8.62 11.36 -0.92
C ILE A 34 9.39 12.65 -0.65
N PRO A 35 8.98 13.47 0.35
CA PRO A 35 9.73 14.65 0.76
C PRO A 35 11.17 14.29 1.14
N LYS A 36 12.13 15.19 0.87
CA LYS A 36 13.56 14.99 1.17
C LYS A 36 13.78 14.59 2.63
N SER A 37 13.09 15.27 3.55
CA SER A 37 13.08 15.00 4.99
C SER A 37 12.67 13.57 5.37
N LEU A 38 11.82 12.92 4.58
CA LEU A 38 11.28 11.59 4.87
C LEU A 38 12.08 10.44 4.22
N GLN A 39 13.01 10.75 3.30
CA GLN A 39 13.70 9.74 2.50
C GLN A 39 14.51 8.74 3.34
N ASN A 40 15.21 9.22 4.38
CA ASN A 40 16.01 8.34 5.25
C ASN A 40 15.12 7.33 5.98
N TYR A 41 14.01 7.80 6.57
CA TYR A 41 13.03 6.93 7.22
C TYR A 41 12.49 5.87 6.27
N VAL A 42 12.15 6.25 5.03
CA VAL A 42 11.63 5.31 4.04
C VAL A 42 12.68 4.27 3.66
N LYS A 43 13.93 4.66 3.42
CA LYS A 43 15.01 3.71 3.12
C LYS A 43 15.19 2.70 4.25
N THR A 44 15.22 3.16 5.49
CA THR A 44 15.42 2.29 6.66
C THR A 44 14.21 1.40 6.95
N SER A 45 12.99 1.85 6.65
CA SER A 45 11.76 1.12 6.99
C SER A 45 11.27 0.20 5.88
N PHE A 46 11.48 0.58 4.61
CA PHE A 46 10.94 -0.13 3.46
C PHE A 46 12.03 -0.65 2.51
N GLY A 47 13.30 -0.35 2.76
CA GLY A 47 14.47 -0.85 2.00
C GLY A 47 14.85 -0.01 0.78
N GLY A 48 14.12 1.05 0.45
CA GLY A 48 14.40 1.87 -0.73
C GLY A 48 13.27 2.83 -1.11
N LEU A 49 13.62 3.93 -1.77
CA LEU A 49 12.64 4.93 -2.23
C LEU A 49 11.82 4.42 -3.40
N GLN A 50 12.46 3.76 -4.37
CA GLN A 50 11.83 3.37 -5.64
C GLN A 50 10.61 2.46 -5.45
N GLN A 51 10.68 1.46 -4.56
CA GLN A 51 9.53 0.58 -4.30
C GLN A 51 8.36 1.30 -3.61
N VAL A 52 8.63 2.39 -2.89
CA VAL A 52 7.58 3.19 -2.24
C VAL A 52 7.00 4.24 -3.18
N GLU A 53 7.83 4.86 -4.03
CA GLU A 53 7.39 5.81 -5.05
C GLU A 53 6.67 5.15 -6.22
N LYS A 54 6.96 3.88 -6.53
CA LYS A 54 6.36 3.12 -7.64
C LYS A 54 5.95 1.73 -7.16
N GLN A 55 4.74 1.64 -6.62
CA GLN A 55 4.20 0.43 -6.02
C GLN A 55 3.41 -0.37 -7.05
N LYS A 56 3.78 -1.63 -7.25
CA LYS A 56 2.97 -2.56 -8.04
C LYS A 56 1.82 -3.08 -7.19
N ILE A 57 0.60 -2.89 -7.67
CA ILE A 57 -0.63 -3.26 -6.98
C ILE A 57 -1.44 -4.19 -7.86
N VAL A 58 -1.89 -5.31 -7.31
CA VAL A 58 -2.84 -6.20 -7.97
C VAL A 58 -4.20 -6.05 -7.30
N LYS A 59 -5.19 -5.56 -8.06
CA LYS A 59 -6.58 -5.47 -7.62
C LYS A 59 -7.38 -6.61 -8.25
N ILE A 60 -8.03 -7.41 -7.42
CA ILE A 60 -8.94 -8.48 -7.82
C ILE A 60 -10.34 -8.05 -7.41
N ILE A 61 -11.28 -8.05 -8.35
CA ILE A 61 -12.67 -7.67 -8.12
C ILE A 61 -13.54 -8.84 -8.49
N ASN A 62 -14.35 -9.34 -7.55
CA ASN A 62 -15.46 -10.20 -7.86
C ASN A 62 -16.60 -9.33 -8.38
N ILE A 63 -16.91 -9.42 -9.67
CA ILE A 63 -17.93 -8.56 -10.29
C ILE A 63 -19.35 -9.05 -10.02
N VAL A 64 -19.51 -10.26 -9.46
CA VAL A 64 -20.82 -10.82 -9.07
C VAL A 64 -21.21 -10.30 -7.68
N THR A 65 -20.27 -10.30 -6.72
CA THR A 65 -20.53 -9.83 -5.35
C THR A 65 -20.21 -8.36 -5.14
N GLY A 66 -19.39 -7.76 -6.01
CA GLY A 66 -18.88 -6.39 -5.85
C GLY A 66 -17.67 -6.28 -4.91
N GLU A 67 -17.26 -7.38 -4.27
CA GLU A 67 -16.14 -7.39 -3.34
C GLU A 67 -14.79 -7.26 -4.08
N SER A 68 -13.79 -6.70 -3.40
CA SER A 68 -12.45 -6.61 -3.98
C SER A 68 -11.35 -6.83 -2.96
N SER A 69 -10.25 -7.42 -3.45
CA SER A 69 -9.02 -7.63 -2.69
C SER A 69 -7.87 -6.89 -3.38
N ILE A 70 -7.03 -6.23 -2.59
CA ILE A 70 -5.90 -5.45 -3.07
C ILE A 70 -4.61 -6.00 -2.47
N PHE A 71 -3.69 -6.40 -3.34
CA PHE A 71 -2.38 -6.90 -2.96
C PHE A 71 -1.34 -5.83 -3.28
N ASN A 72 -0.60 -5.42 -2.26
CA ASN A 72 0.49 -4.46 -2.36
C ASN A 72 1.62 -4.92 -1.44
N GLU A 73 2.75 -5.26 -2.04
CA GLU A 73 3.90 -5.88 -1.37
C GLU A 73 4.44 -5.03 -0.23
N ILE A 74 4.48 -3.70 -0.39
CA ILE A 74 5.06 -2.83 0.64
C ILE A 74 4.22 -2.75 1.92
N ARG A 75 2.95 -3.18 1.91
CA ARG A 75 2.11 -3.20 3.13
C ARG A 75 2.59 -4.23 4.14
N GLY A 76 3.21 -5.32 3.67
CA GLY A 76 3.80 -6.33 4.55
C GLY A 76 5.11 -5.90 5.22
N LEU A 77 5.75 -4.84 4.73
CA LEU A 77 7.00 -4.31 5.28
C LEU A 77 6.79 -3.33 6.44
N ARG A 78 5.53 -2.98 6.76
CA ARG A 78 5.25 -2.07 7.86
C ARG A 78 5.72 -2.68 9.17
N LYS A 79 6.55 -1.94 9.90
CA LYS A 79 6.92 -2.29 11.26
C LYS A 79 5.66 -2.29 12.12
N ILE A 80 5.45 -3.37 12.88
CA ILE A 80 4.36 -3.47 13.83
C ILE A 80 4.80 -2.74 15.10
N GLU A 81 4.19 -1.58 15.37
CA GLU A 81 4.52 -0.74 16.53
C GLU A 81 3.75 -1.14 17.80
N ALA A 82 2.67 -1.91 17.67
CA ALA A 82 1.88 -2.37 18.80
C ALA A 82 2.60 -3.50 19.55
N LYS A 83 3.15 -3.17 20.73
CA LYS A 83 3.77 -4.13 21.66
C LYS A 83 2.86 -4.59 22.80
N SER A 84 1.62 -4.12 22.91
CA SER A 84 0.77 -4.45 24.07
C SER A 84 -0.68 -4.74 23.70
N GLU A 85 -1.26 -5.69 24.43
CA GLU A 85 -2.70 -5.85 24.58
C GLU A 85 -3.27 -4.55 25.16
N VAL A 86 -4.13 -3.90 24.37
CA VAL A 86 -5.15 -2.91 24.77
C VAL A 86 -4.84 -2.08 26.03
N GLY A 87 -4.32 -0.87 25.82
CA GLY A 87 -4.35 0.19 26.84
C GLY A 87 -3.25 1.22 26.62
N LEU A 88 -3.50 2.22 25.79
CA LEU A 88 -2.69 3.44 25.79
C LEU A 88 -3.23 4.35 26.91
N PRO A 89 -2.45 4.69 27.96
CA PRO A 89 -2.87 5.69 28.92
C PRO A 89 -3.11 7.01 28.19
N LYS A 90 -4.20 7.71 28.55
CA LYS A 90 -4.64 8.96 27.91
C LYS A 90 -3.53 10.03 27.86
N ASP A 91 -2.59 9.97 28.79
CA ASP A 91 -1.51 10.93 28.94
C ASP A 91 -0.31 10.66 28.00
N GLU A 92 -0.11 9.42 27.52
CA GLU A 92 0.98 9.08 26.57
C GLU A 92 0.70 9.54 25.13
N ILE A 93 -0.57 9.79 24.78
CA ILE A 93 -0.96 10.23 23.42
C ILE A 93 -0.48 11.67 23.14
N VAL A 94 -0.22 12.46 24.18
CA VAL A 94 0.01 13.90 24.08
C VAL A 94 1.51 14.26 23.93
N GLU A 95 2.43 13.41 24.37
CA GLU A 95 3.85 13.82 24.52
C GLU A 95 4.75 13.58 23.30
N ARG A 96 4.31 12.84 22.28
CA ARG A 96 5.18 12.49 21.14
C ARG A 96 5.04 13.42 19.93
N LYS A 97 5.03 14.74 20.14
CA LYS A 97 4.94 15.73 19.04
C LYS A 97 6.06 15.57 18.00
N GLU A 98 7.25 15.15 18.42
CA GLU A 98 8.37 14.91 17.49
C GLU A 98 8.19 13.65 16.64
N GLU A 99 7.52 12.61 17.16
CA GLU A 99 7.23 11.36 16.42
C GLU A 99 5.91 11.45 15.62
N CYS A 100 5.14 12.52 15.82
CA CYS A 100 3.87 12.75 15.16
C CYS A 100 4.07 13.09 13.66
N PHE A 101 3.84 12.11 12.78
CA PHE A 101 3.86 12.28 11.33
C PHE A 101 2.86 13.35 10.84
N PHE A 102 1.68 13.43 11.46
CA PHE A 102 0.63 14.35 11.04
C PHE A 102 0.77 15.76 11.60
N CYS A 103 1.69 16.01 12.53
CA CYS A 103 1.92 17.34 13.09
C CYS A 103 2.77 18.23 12.17
N ASN A 104 3.57 17.64 11.26
CA ASN A 104 4.20 18.33 10.14
C ASN A 104 4.05 17.49 8.86
N PRO A 105 2.85 17.45 8.25
CA PRO A 105 2.56 16.51 7.16
C PRO A 105 3.27 16.87 5.86
N LEU A 106 3.68 18.13 5.67
CA LEU A 106 4.43 18.54 4.48
C LEU A 106 5.81 17.85 4.42
N ASP A 107 6.47 17.73 5.56
CA ASP A 107 7.80 17.14 5.65
C ASP A 107 7.78 15.67 6.08
N LYS A 108 6.73 15.22 6.77
CA LYS A 108 6.68 13.89 7.40
C LYS A 108 5.71 12.92 6.75
N THR A 109 4.91 13.32 5.76
CA THR A 109 4.10 12.37 4.97
C THR A 109 4.46 12.44 3.49
N PRO A 110 4.37 11.32 2.74
CA PRO A 110 4.39 11.38 1.29
C PRO A 110 3.25 12.25 0.74
N GLU A 111 3.43 12.77 -0.46
CA GLU A 111 2.38 13.42 -1.24
C GLU A 111 1.98 12.57 -2.45
N ASP A 112 0.80 12.84 -3.01
CA ASP A 112 0.40 12.25 -4.27
C ASP A 112 1.10 12.96 -5.45
N ILE A 113 1.13 12.32 -6.61
CA ILE A 113 1.64 12.91 -7.84
C ILE A 113 0.83 14.13 -8.32
N PHE A 114 -0.44 14.26 -7.91
CA PHE A 114 -1.23 15.47 -8.14
C PHE A 114 -1.04 16.54 -7.06
N GLY A 115 -0.14 16.31 -6.11
CA GLY A 115 0.11 17.18 -4.96
C GLY A 115 -0.77 16.83 -3.77
N ARG A 116 -1.05 17.83 -2.93
CA ARG A 116 -1.81 17.69 -1.68
C ARG A 116 -3.16 18.39 -1.81
N VAL A 117 -4.15 17.87 -1.08
CA VAL A 117 -5.45 18.54 -0.92
C VAL A 117 -5.21 19.86 -0.18
N LYS A 118 -5.82 20.95 -0.68
CA LYS A 118 -5.76 22.30 -0.10
C LYS A 118 -7.11 22.69 0.47
#